data_AF-Q3Y5V3-F1
#
_entry.id   AF-Q3Y5V3-F1
#
_cell.length_a   1.000
_cell.length_b   1.000
_cell.length_c   1.000
_cell.angle_alpha   90.00
_cell.angle_beta   90.00
_cell.angle_gamma   90.00
#
_symmetry.space_group_name_H-M   'P 1'
#
loop_
_entity.id
_entity.type
_entity.pdbx_description
1 polymer ?
#
loop_
_entity_poly.entity_id
_entity_poly.type
_entity_poly.pdbx_seq_one_letter_code
_entity_poly.pdbx_strand_id
1 'polypeptide(L)' 'GKTTLAKAVFNHELVKAHFDETIWVCVTATFDDKKILRAILESLTNLPSGLDSKDAILRRLQKELEGKRYFLVLDDV' A
#
# COMPACT_ATOMS: atom_id res chain seq x y z
N GLY A 1 -16.91 -10.14 7.24
CA GLY A 1 -17.43 -8.81 7.62
C GLY A 1 -16.38 -7.71 7.52
N LYS A 2 -15.25 -7.84 8.24
CA LYS A 2 -14.20 -6.81 8.32
C LYS A 2 -13.66 -6.37 6.96
N THR A 3 -13.12 -7.32 6.19
CA THR A 3 -12.59 -7.08 4.83
C THR A 3 -13.65 -6.50 3.89
N THR A 4 -14.90 -6.94 4.00
CA THR A 4 -16.01 -6.42 3.18
C THR A 4 -16.25 -4.93 3.43
N LEU A 5 -16.26 -4.51 4.70
CA LEU A 5 -16.43 -3.10 5.07
C LEU A 5 -15.22 -2.27 4.63
N ALA A 6 -14.01 -2.77 4.86
CA ALA A 6 -12.79 -2.08 4.42
C ALA A 6 -12.77 -1.90 2.90
N LYS A 7 -13.19 -2.90 2.12
CA LYS A 7 -13.32 -2.80 0.65
C LYS A 7 -14.36 -1.76 0.24
N ALA A 8 -15.47 -1.64 0.97
CA ALA A 8 -16.48 -0.61 0.70
C ALA A 8 -15.92 0.80 0.92
N VAL A 9 -15.19 1.02 2.02
CA VAL A 9 -14.54 2.31 2.30
C VAL A 9 -13.46 2.63 1.28
N PHE A 10 -12.58 1.67 0.96
CA PHE A 10 -11.50 1.86 -0.01
C PHE A 10 -12.01 2.24 -1.39
N ASN A 11 -13.14 1.64 -1.82
CA ASN A 11 -13.73 1.92 -3.12
C ASN A 11 -14.65 3.14 -3.13
N HIS A 12 -14.91 3.75 -1.98
CA HIS A 12 -15.83 4.87 -1.86
C HIS A 12 -15.30 6.10 -2.60
N GLU A 13 -16.18 6.78 -3.35
CA GLU A 13 -15.80 7.91 -4.20
C GLU A 13 -15.16 9.04 -3.41
N LEU A 14 -15.68 9.36 -2.22
CA LEU A 14 -15.09 10.37 -1.34
C LEU A 14 -13.66 10.04 -0.90
N VAL A 15 -13.32 8.75 -0.70
CA VAL A 15 -11.96 8.35 -0.38
C VAL A 15 -11.08 8.55 -1.61
N LYS A 16 -11.52 8.09 -2.78
CA LYS A 16 -10.80 8.28 -4.05
C LYS A 16 -10.63 9.76 -4.44
N ALA A 17 -11.55 10.63 -4.05
CA ALA A 17 -11.48 12.06 -4.31
C ALA A 17 -10.61 12.83 -3.30
N HIS A 18 -10.42 12.29 -2.10
CA HIS A 18 -9.67 12.95 -1.03
C HIS A 18 -8.18 12.61 -1.03
N PHE A 19 -7.84 11.37 -1.39
CA PHE A 19 -6.48 10.86 -1.38
C PHE A 19 -5.92 10.81 -2.80
N ASP A 20 -4.68 11.25 -2.94
CA ASP A 20 -3.94 11.22 -4.21
C ASP A 20 -3.55 9.77 -4.57
N GLU A 21 -3.31 8.93 -3.57
CA GLU A 21 -2.98 7.51 -3.73
C GLU A 21 -3.86 6.64 -2.82
N THR A 22 -4.33 5.51 -3.33
CA THR A 22 -5.04 4.50 -2.53
C THR A 22 -4.34 3.16 -2.72
N ILE A 23 -3.94 2.54 -1.60
CA ILE A 23 -3.08 1.35 -1.59
C ILE A 23 -3.76 0.28 -0.76
N TRP A 24 -3.91 -0.92 -1.33
CA TRP A 24 -4.43 -2.07 -0.61
C TRP A 24 -3.42 -3.21 -0.68
N VAL A 25 -2.92 -3.64 0.48
CA VAL A 25 -2.01 -4.77 0.58
C VAL A 25 -2.64 -5.87 1.41
N CYS A 26 -2.67 -7.08 0.87
CA CYS A 26 -3.02 -8.28 1.61
C CYS A 26 -1.78 -8.79 2.34
N VAL A 27 -1.84 -8.85 3.66
CA VAL A 27 -0.76 -9.37 4.51
C VAL A 27 -1.00 -10.86 4.68
N THR A 28 -0.07 -11.69 4.20
CA THR A 28 -0.16 -13.14 4.43
C THR A 28 0.23 -13.48 5.88
N ALA A 29 -0.24 -14.61 6.40
CA ALA A 29 -0.06 -15.07 7.80
C ALA A 29 1.39 -15.00 8.36
N THR A 30 2.42 -15.00 7.51
CA THR A 30 3.78 -14.65 7.93
C THR A 30 4.00 -13.14 7.81
N PHE A 31 4.01 -12.44 8.95
CA PHE A 31 4.36 -11.02 9.00
C PHE A 31 5.84 -10.83 8.63
N ASP A 32 6.08 -10.41 7.39
CA ASP A 32 7.39 -10.11 6.82
C ASP A 32 7.37 -8.66 6.35
N ASP A 33 7.99 -7.78 7.15
CA ASP A 33 7.99 -6.34 6.94
C ASP A 33 8.57 -5.94 5.59
N LYS A 34 9.61 -6.63 5.11
CA LYS A 34 10.20 -6.41 3.79
C LYS A 34 9.22 -6.77 2.68
N LYS A 35 8.50 -7.90 2.79
CA LYS A 35 7.47 -8.27 1.80
C LYS A 35 6.31 -7.29 1.79
N ILE A 36 5.88 -6.81 2.95
CA ILE A 36 4.81 -5.81 3.05
C ILE A 36 5.26 -4.51 2.37
N LEU A 37 6.45 -3.98 2.71
CA LEU A 37 6.98 -2.77 2.08
C LEU A 37 7.13 -2.92 0.57
N ARG A 38 7.55 -4.09 0.10
CA ARG A 38 7.64 -4.42 -1.31
C ARG A 38 6.26 -4.38 -1.99
N ALA A 39 5.26 -5.02 -1.39
CA ALA A 39 3.90 -5.05 -1.90
C ALA A 39 3.24 -3.65 -1.95
N ILE A 40 3.50 -2.81 -0.94
CA ILE A 40 3.07 -1.39 -0.96
C ILE A 40 3.68 -0.67 -2.16
N LEU A 41 4.98 -0.83 -2.38
CA LEU A 41 5.68 -0.16 -3.49
C LEU A 41 5.19 -0.63 -4.86
N GLU A 42 4.94 -1.92 -5.01
CA GLU A 42 4.41 -2.52 -6.24
C GLU A 42 2.97 -2.07 -6.50
N SER A 43 2.14 -1.98 -5.44
CA SER A 43 0.78 -1.45 -5.54
C SER A 43 0.75 0.05 -5.89
N LEU A 44 1.73 0.83 -5.44
CA LEU A 44 1.84 2.25 -5.76
C LEU A 44 2.31 2.50 -7.19
N THR A 45 3.35 1.77 -7.60
CA THR A 45 4.00 2.01 -8.90
C THR A 45 3.37 1.23 -10.04
N ASN A 46 2.50 0.25 -9.73
CA ASN A 46 1.96 -0.75 -10.67
C ASN A 46 3.08 -1.49 -11.44
N LEU A 47 4.28 -1.58 -10.87
CA LEU A 47 5.45 -2.20 -11.46
C LEU A 47 6.12 -3.15 -10.45
N PRO A 48 6.70 -4.26 -10.90
CA PRO A 48 7.51 -5.11 -10.04
C PRO A 48 8.67 -4.31 -9.48
N SER A 49 8.87 -4.37 -8.17
CA SER A 49 10.02 -3.72 -7.57
C SER A 49 11.23 -4.64 -7.76
N GLY A 50 12.12 -4.31 -8.68
CA GLY A 50 13.42 -4.99 -8.82
C GLY A 50 14.38 -4.72 -7.65
N LEU A 51 13.86 -4.32 -6.50
CA LEU A 51 14.60 -3.87 -5.33
C LEU A 51 14.54 -4.97 -4.26
N ASP A 52 15.72 -5.46 -3.87
CA ASP A 52 15.84 -6.47 -2.82
C ASP A 52 16.36 -5.94 -1.48
N SER A 53 16.82 -4.69 -1.41
CA SER A 53 17.20 -4.07 -0.13
C SER A 53 16.01 -3.34 0.48
N LYS A 54 15.74 -3.60 1.77
CA LYS A 54 14.70 -2.90 2.54
C LYS A 54 14.89 -1.38 2.51
N ASP A 55 16.14 -0.91 2.62
CA ASP A 55 16.44 0.52 2.57
C ASP A 55 16.17 1.13 1.20
N ALA A 56 16.43 0.38 0.12
CA ALA A 56 16.13 0.83 -1.23
C ALA A 56 14.61 0.94 -1.47
N ILE A 57 13.84 -0.03 -0.96
CA ILE A 57 12.37 -0.01 -1.00
C ILE A 57 11.85 1.20 -0.22
N LEU A 58 12.34 1.42 1.02
CA LEU A 58 11.93 2.55 1.86
C LEU A 58 12.23 3.90 1.21
N ARG A 59 13.44 4.10 0.68
CA ARG A 59 13.79 5.34 -0.04
C ARG A 59 12.89 5.57 -1.25
N ARG A 60 12.53 4.51 -1.98
CA ARG A 60 11.62 4.65 -3.12
C ARG A 60 10.20 4.99 -2.67
N LEU A 61 9.69 4.31 -1.65
CA LEU A 61 8.37 4.63 -1.06
C LEU A 61 8.29 6.07 -0.59
N GLN A 62 9.30 6.54 0.14
CA GLN A 62 9.38 7.94 0.58
C GLN A 62 9.28 8.89 -0.61
N LYS A 63 10.02 8.61 -1.69
CA LYS A 63 9.98 9.43 -2.91
C LYS A 63 8.61 9.40 -3.61
N GLU A 64 7.96 8.24 -3.69
CA GLU A 64 6.65 8.12 -4.37
C GLU A 64 5.50 8.77 -3.59
N LEU A 65 5.63 8.83 -2.25
CA LEU A 65 4.60 9.36 -1.34
C LEU A 65 4.89 10.79 -0.88
N GLU A 66 6.05 11.34 -1.21
CA GLU A 66 6.44 12.68 -0.81
C GLU A 66 5.42 13.72 -1.29
N GLY A 67 4.86 14.49 -0.35
CA GLY A 67 3.87 15.53 -0.63
C GLY A 67 2.47 15.03 -1.01
N LYS A 68 2.21 13.71 -0.99
CA LYS A 68 0.90 13.13 -1.33
C LYS A 68 0.11 12.76 -0.10
N ARG A 69 -1.22 12.87 -0.17
CA ARG A 69 -2.16 12.25 0.77
C ARG A 69 -2.47 10.86 0.29
N TYR A 70 -2.17 9.85 1.11
CA TYR A 70 -2.38 8.45 0.75
C TYR A 70 -3.29 7.73 1.75
N PHE A 71 -4.09 6.80 1.24
CA PHE A 71 -4.91 5.88 2.04
C PHE A 71 -4.38 4.46 1.89
N LEU A 72 -3.83 3.91 2.97
CA LEU A 72 -3.24 2.57 3.00
C LEU A 72 -4.11 1.62 3.83
N VAL A 73 -4.50 0.50 3.22
CA VAL A 73 -5.15 -0.62 3.90
C VAL A 73 -4.20 -1.81 3.92
N LEU A 74 -3.97 -2.35 5.12
CA LEU A 74 -3.30 -3.63 5.36
C LEU A 74 -4.39 -4.63 5.78
N ASP A 75 -4.77 -5.55 4.90
CA ASP A 75 -5.82 -6.54 5.12
C ASP A 75 -5.22 -7.88 5.57
N ASP A 76 -5.92 -8.59 6.45
CA ASP A 76 -5.51 -9.90 7.04
C ASP A 76 -4.28 -9.85 8.00
N VAL A 77 -4.34 -8.93 8.99
CA VAL A 77 -3.43 -8.88 10.17
C VAL A 77 -4.08 -9.53 11.39
#